data_AF-A0A1U8MQC5-F1
#
_entry.id   AF-A0A1U8MQC5-F1
#
_cell.length_a   1.000
_cell.length_b   1.000
_cell.length_c   1.000
_cell.angle_alpha   90.00
_cell.angle_beta   90.00
_cell.angle_gamma   90.00
#
_symmetry.space_group_name_H-M   'P 1'
#
loop_
_entity.id
_entity.type
_entity.pdbx_description
1 polymer ?
#
loop_
_entity_poly.entity_id
_entity_poly.type
_entity_poly.pdbx_seq_one_letter_code
_entity_poly.pdbx_strand_id
1 'polypeptide(L)'
;MAGVMAVLWAGALIQVATSVKVVADNIGVNWGTMTSHPLHPRIVVQLLKDNGFEKVKLFDSDPWMVGYLAGTRIEVMLGIPNDQLEFLSQDYGNAKDWVKENCTSHLHKGGVNIKYVLQLFHGN
;
A
#
# COMPACT_ATOMS: atom_id res chain seq x y z
N MET A 1 -15.16 52.45 -2.30
CA MET A 1 -15.30 51.45 -1.22
C MET A 1 -15.91 50.14 -1.72
N ALA A 2 -17.12 50.12 -2.29
CA ALA A 2 -17.80 48.88 -2.72
C ALA A 2 -17.06 48.05 -3.79
N GLY A 3 -16.49 48.69 -4.82
CA GLY A 3 -15.77 47.98 -5.89
C GLY A 3 -14.51 47.25 -5.41
N VAL A 4 -13.80 47.81 -4.41
CA VAL A 4 -12.62 47.17 -3.81
C VAL A 4 -13.01 45.91 -3.04
N MET A 5 -14.13 45.95 -2.32
CA MET A 5 -14.65 44.78 -1.61
C MET A 5 -15.08 43.66 -2.55
N ALA A 6 -15.70 43.98 -3.69
CA ALA A 6 -16.10 42.97 -4.68
C ALA A 6 -14.88 42.22 -5.28
N VAL A 7 -13.79 42.93 -5.55
CA VAL A 7 -12.54 42.32 -6.06
C VAL A 7 -11.90 41.41 -5.01
N LEU A 8 -11.91 41.82 -3.73
CA LEU A 8 -11.39 40.99 -2.63
C LEU A 8 -12.21 39.71 -2.44
N TRP A 9 -13.54 39.80 -2.50
CA TRP A 9 -14.43 38.63 -2.40
C TRP A 9 -14.25 37.68 -3.59
N ALA A 10 -14.12 38.21 -4.81
CA ALA A 10 -13.86 37.39 -6.00
C ALA A 10 -12.49 36.67 -5.91
N GLY A 11 -11.46 37.37 -5.44
CA GLY A 11 -10.14 36.79 -5.21
C GLY A 11 -10.14 35.67 -4.17
N ALA A 12 -10.85 35.85 -3.06
CA ALA A 12 -10.99 34.84 -2.02
C ALA A 12 -11.74 33.60 -2.53
N LEU A 13 -12.81 33.77 -3.32
CA LEU A 13 -13.56 32.66 -3.92
C LEU A 13 -12.71 31.87 -4.91
N ILE A 14 -11.88 32.55 -5.72
CA ILE A 14 -10.95 31.91 -6.64
C ILE A 14 -9.90 31.10 -5.87
N GLN A 15 -9.32 31.66 -4.80
CA GLN A 15 -8.33 30.96 -3.97
C GLN A 15 -8.89 29.70 -3.30
N VAL A 16 -10.13 29.74 -2.80
CA VAL A 16 -10.81 28.57 -2.25
C VAL A 16 -11.09 27.53 -3.34
N ALA A 17 -11.50 27.96 -4.53
CA ALA A 17 -11.77 27.07 -5.66
C ALA A 17 -10.49 26.41 -6.23
N THR A 18 -9.33 27.06 -6.11
CA THR A 18 -8.04 26.55 -6.57
C THR A 18 -7.20 25.94 -5.45
N SER A 19 -7.82 25.47 -4.36
CA SER A 19 -7.14 24.73 -3.30
C SER A 19 -6.23 23.66 -3.91
N VAL A 20 -4.92 23.90 -3.91
CA VAL A 20 -3.94 22.93 -4.40
C VAL A 20 -4.00 21.77 -3.42
N LYS A 21 -4.55 20.64 -3.86
CA LYS A 21 -4.26 19.38 -3.18
C LYS A 21 -2.77 19.16 -3.37
N VAL A 22 -1.99 19.37 -2.32
CA VAL A 22 -0.66 18.78 -2.22
C VAL A 22 -0.91 17.29 -2.12
N VAL A 23 -1.07 16.63 -3.27
CA VAL A 23 -1.08 15.19 -3.33
C VAL A 23 0.36 14.80 -3.13
N ALA A 24 0.64 14.16 -2.00
CA ALA A 24 1.89 13.47 -1.79
C ALA A 24 1.90 12.25 -2.73
N ASP A 25 2.10 12.49 -4.03
CA ASP A 25 1.79 11.57 -5.14
C ASP A 25 2.52 10.23 -5.11
N ASN A 26 3.34 9.94 -4.09
CA ASN A 26 4.14 8.72 -4.00
C ASN A 26 4.49 8.27 -2.56
N ILE A 27 3.75 8.68 -1.52
CA ILE A 27 4.04 8.19 -0.17
C ILE A 27 3.40 6.81 0.05
N GLY A 28 4.22 5.86 0.48
CA GLY A 28 3.80 4.55 0.93
C GLY A 28 4.10 4.32 2.41
N VAL A 29 3.48 3.29 2.97
CA VAL A 29 3.58 2.94 4.38
C VAL A 29 4.05 1.49 4.54
N ASN A 30 4.89 1.25 5.54
CA ASN A 30 5.24 -0.08 5.98
C ASN A 30 4.18 -0.59 6.96
N TRP A 31 3.55 -1.73 6.66
CA TRP A 31 2.64 -2.39 7.58
C TRP A 31 3.36 -3.56 8.26
N GLY A 32 3.82 -3.30 9.49
CA GLY A 32 4.43 -4.32 10.34
C GLY A 32 3.38 -5.06 11.20
N THR A 33 3.63 -6.34 11.46
CA THR A 33 2.76 -7.24 12.24
C THR A 33 3.29 -7.59 13.62
N MET A 34 4.56 -7.25 13.91
CA MET A 34 5.20 -7.50 15.20
C MET A 34 4.71 -6.49 16.26
N THR A 35 3.52 -6.75 16.80
CA THR A 35 2.89 -5.93 17.84
C THR A 35 2.20 -6.83 18.88
N SER A 36 2.17 -6.39 20.13
CA SER A 36 1.44 -7.09 21.20
C SER A 36 -0.08 -7.03 21.02
N HIS A 37 -0.57 -6.08 20.23
CA HIS A 37 -2.00 -5.87 19.99
C HIS A 37 -2.23 -5.61 18.49
N PRO A 38 -2.22 -6.66 17.65
CA PRO A 38 -2.44 -6.51 16.22
C PRO A 38 -3.86 -6.04 15.93
N LEU A 39 -3.99 -5.03 15.07
CA LEU A 39 -5.28 -4.64 14.52
C LEU A 39 -5.69 -5.63 13.44
N HIS A 40 -6.99 -5.91 13.36
CA HIS A 40 -7.52 -6.75 12.29
C HIS A 40 -7.27 -6.09 10.91
N PRO A 41 -6.81 -6.82 9.88
CA PRO A 41 -6.43 -6.29 8.57
C PRO A 41 -7.48 -5.40 7.91
N ARG A 42 -8.76 -5.77 8.03
CA ARG A 42 -9.88 -4.91 7.58
C ARG A 42 -9.80 -3.48 8.13
N ILE A 43 -9.46 -3.33 9.41
CA ILE A 43 -9.34 -2.03 10.08
C ILE A 43 -8.14 -1.28 9.51
N VAL A 44 -6.99 -1.95 9.37
CA VAL A 44 -5.77 -1.34 8.82
C VAL A 44 -5.98 -0.88 7.38
N VAL A 45 -6.58 -1.72 6.53
CA VAL A 45 -6.90 -1.37 5.12
C VAL A 45 -7.85 -0.18 5.05
N GLN A 46 -8.87 -0.14 5.92
CA GLN A 46 -9.77 1.01 5.96
C GLN A 46 -9.02 2.28 6.41
N LEU A 47 -8.16 2.19 7.41
CA LEU A 47 -7.31 3.29 7.86
C LEU A 47 -6.38 3.80 6.75
N LEU A 48 -5.79 2.91 5.96
CA LEU A 48 -4.98 3.29 4.79
C LEU A 48 -5.81 4.10 3.80
N LYS A 49 -7.01 3.63 3.47
CA LYS A 49 -7.92 4.33 2.54
C LYS A 49 -8.38 5.68 3.08
N ASP A 50 -8.76 5.74 4.34
CA ASP A 50 -9.27 6.97 4.98
C ASP A 50 -8.20 8.06 5.04
N ASN A 51 -6.92 7.68 5.09
CA ASN A 51 -5.79 8.61 5.09
C ASN A 51 -5.18 8.83 3.69
N GLY A 52 -5.78 8.28 2.64
CA GLY A 52 -5.33 8.49 1.26
C GLY A 52 -4.01 7.79 0.91
N PHE A 53 -3.62 6.73 1.63
CA PHE A 53 -2.47 5.93 1.25
C PHE A 53 -2.79 5.02 0.07
N GLU A 54 -1.96 5.10 -0.95
CA GLU A 54 -2.13 4.32 -2.19
C GLU A 54 -1.08 3.21 -2.33
N LYS A 55 -0.08 3.14 -1.44
CA LYS A 55 1.03 2.19 -1.49
C LYS A 55 1.30 1.60 -0.11
N VAL A 56 1.47 0.29 -0.04
CA VAL A 56 1.83 -0.42 1.19
C VAL A 56 2.92 -1.45 0.95
N LYS A 57 3.83 -1.56 1.90
CA LYS A 57 4.83 -2.62 1.96
C LYS A 57 4.48 -3.58 3.09
N LEU A 58 4.38 -4.86 2.75
CA LEU A 58 4.23 -5.98 3.67
C LEU A 58 5.59 -6.67 3.85
N PHE A 59 5.82 -7.26 5.02
CA PHE A 59 7.09 -7.91 5.33
C PHE A 59 7.09 -9.42 5.06
N ASP A 60 5.92 -9.99 4.85
CA ASP A 60 5.70 -11.38 4.48
C ASP A 60 4.59 -11.47 3.42
N SER A 61 4.20 -12.69 3.12
CA SER A 61 3.16 -13.02 2.14
C SER A 61 1.95 -13.70 2.77
N ASP A 62 1.62 -13.39 4.03
CA ASP A 62 0.45 -13.99 4.70
C ASP A 62 -0.83 -13.77 3.87
N PRO A 63 -1.44 -14.85 3.33
CA PRO A 63 -2.61 -14.73 2.47
C PRO A 63 -3.81 -14.11 3.18
N TRP A 64 -3.88 -14.22 4.52
CA TRP A 64 -4.93 -13.58 5.30
C TRP A 64 -4.84 -12.06 5.19
N MET A 65 -3.65 -11.47 5.36
CA MET A 65 -3.45 -10.02 5.24
C MET A 65 -3.55 -9.54 3.79
N VAL A 66 -2.84 -10.22 2.89
CA VAL A 66 -2.78 -9.87 1.45
C VAL A 66 -4.18 -9.86 0.85
N GLY A 67 -5.03 -10.83 1.21
CA GLY A 67 -6.41 -10.92 0.75
C GLY A 67 -7.27 -9.70 1.08
N TYR A 68 -7.04 -9.00 2.20
CA TYR A 68 -7.80 -7.79 2.55
C TYR A 68 -7.48 -6.58 1.67
N LEU A 69 -6.39 -6.60 0.91
CA LEU A 69 -6.04 -5.56 -0.05
C LEU A 69 -6.72 -5.76 -1.42
N ALA A 70 -7.42 -6.88 -1.62
CA ALA A 70 -8.13 -7.17 -2.86
C ALA A 70 -9.19 -6.11 -3.17
N GLY A 71 -9.20 -5.61 -4.41
CA GLY A 71 -10.17 -4.62 -4.88
C GLY A 71 -9.97 -3.20 -4.33
N THR A 72 -8.97 -2.97 -3.46
CA THR A 72 -8.71 -1.64 -2.89
C THR A 72 -7.98 -0.70 -3.84
N ARG A 73 -7.28 -1.26 -4.83
CA ARG A 73 -6.33 -0.60 -5.75
C ARG A 73 -5.02 -0.13 -5.10
N ILE A 74 -4.85 -0.28 -3.79
CA ILE A 74 -3.59 0.01 -3.09
C ILE A 74 -2.49 -0.86 -3.69
N GLU A 75 -1.39 -0.24 -4.12
CA GLU A 75 -0.21 -0.92 -4.63
C GLU A 75 0.51 -1.64 -3.51
N VAL A 76 0.78 -2.93 -3.70
CA VAL A 76 1.41 -3.78 -2.70
C VAL A 76 2.83 -4.13 -3.14
N MET A 77 3.74 -3.91 -2.22
CA MET A 77 5.09 -4.44 -2.26
C MET A 77 5.18 -5.60 -1.27
N LEU A 78 5.40 -6.81 -1.78
CA LEU A 78 5.35 -8.06 -1.01
C LEU A 78 6.74 -8.50 -0.58
N GLY A 79 6.92 -8.75 0.71
CA GLY A 79 8.18 -9.24 1.27
C GLY A 79 8.33 -10.75 1.15
N ILE A 80 9.53 -11.21 0.81
CA ILE A 80 9.97 -12.59 1.02
C ILE A 80 10.53 -12.69 2.44
N PRO A 81 9.95 -13.55 3.30
CA PRO A 81 10.50 -13.86 4.63
C PRO A 81 11.94 -14.38 4.56
N ASN A 82 12.79 -13.97 5.50
CA ASN A 82 14.23 -14.29 5.45
C ASN A 82 14.53 -15.78 5.59
N ASP A 83 13.70 -16.50 6.35
CA ASP A 83 13.76 -17.95 6.53
C ASP A 83 13.41 -18.73 5.25
N GLN A 84 12.74 -18.10 4.29
CA GLN A 84 12.42 -18.71 3.00
C GLN A 84 13.51 -18.51 1.95
N LEU A 85 14.44 -17.55 2.13
CA LEU A 85 15.42 -17.19 1.12
C LEU A 85 16.33 -18.36 0.72
N GLU A 86 16.79 -19.13 1.70
CA GLU A 86 17.64 -20.29 1.44
C GLU A 86 16.90 -21.31 0.56
N PHE A 87 15.69 -21.71 0.96
CA PHE A 87 14.83 -22.62 0.21
C PHE A 87 14.56 -22.15 -1.22
N LEU A 88 14.26 -20.86 -1.41
CA LEU A 88 13.99 -20.28 -2.73
C LEU A 88 15.26 -20.20 -3.60
N SER A 89 16.44 -20.05 -2.99
CA SER A 89 17.71 -19.98 -3.71
C SER A 89 18.22 -21.35 -4.17
N GLN A 90 17.77 -22.44 -3.55
CA GLN A 90 18.25 -23.79 -3.82
C GLN A 90 17.76 -24.33 -5.16
N ASP A 91 16.54 -23.97 -5.58
CA ASP A 91 15.94 -24.48 -6.81
C ASP A 91 14.96 -23.48 -7.45
N TYR A 92 14.98 -23.41 -8.77
CA TYR A 92 14.09 -22.53 -9.53
C TYR A 92 12.60 -22.93 -9.38
N GLY A 93 12.30 -24.22 -9.23
CA GLY A 93 10.97 -24.74 -8.95
C GLY A 93 10.40 -24.19 -7.66
N ASN A 94 11.20 -24.15 -6.59
CA ASN A 94 10.80 -23.56 -5.30
C ASN A 94 10.42 -22.08 -5.46
N ALA A 95 11.25 -21.29 -6.18
CA ALA A 95 10.95 -19.89 -6.46
C ALA A 95 9.67 -19.73 -7.31
N LYS A 96 9.49 -20.60 -8.31
CA LYS A 96 8.30 -20.59 -9.17
C LYS A 96 7.02 -20.90 -8.40
N ASP A 97 7.04 -21.90 -7.53
CA ASP A 97 5.89 -22.29 -6.73
C ASP A 97 5.56 -21.21 -5.70
N TRP A 98 6.57 -20.60 -5.08
CA TRP A 98 6.36 -19.45 -4.19
C TRP A 98 5.68 -18.27 -4.91
N VAL A 99 6.14 -17.91 -6.12
CA VAL A 99 5.50 -16.86 -6.92
C VAL A 99 4.07 -17.25 -7.27
N LYS A 100 3.83 -18.52 -7.59
CA LYS A 100 2.50 -19.02 -7.92
C LYS A 100 1.53 -18.80 -6.75
N GLU A 101 1.94 -19.23 -5.57
CA GLU A 101 1.14 -19.26 -4.35
C GLU A 101 0.95 -17.87 -3.73
N ASN A 102 2.01 -17.05 -3.67
CA ASN A 102 2.02 -15.81 -2.90
C ASN A 102 1.80 -14.55 -3.75
N CYS A 103 2.03 -14.63 -5.06
CA CYS A 103 1.83 -13.50 -5.97
C CYS A 103 0.68 -13.76 -6.94
N THR A 104 0.83 -14.74 -7.83
CA THR A 104 -0.08 -14.86 -8.99
C THR A 104 -1.49 -15.28 -8.61
N SER A 105 -1.66 -16.03 -7.51
CA SER A 105 -2.98 -16.39 -6.94
C SER A 105 -3.86 -15.16 -6.67
N HIS A 106 -3.24 -14.03 -6.33
CA HIS A 106 -3.93 -12.77 -6.05
C HIS A 106 -4.11 -11.87 -7.28
N LEU A 107 -3.49 -12.19 -8.43
CA LEU A 107 -3.54 -11.39 -9.65
C LEU A 107 -4.73 -11.78 -10.54
N HIS A 108 -5.94 -11.44 -10.10
CA HIS A 108 -7.17 -11.62 -10.87
C HIS A 108 -8.02 -10.34 -10.85
N LYS A 109 -9.10 -10.30 -11.63
CA LYS A 109 -10.02 -9.14 -11.65
C LYS A 109 -10.62 -8.92 -10.26
N GLY A 110 -10.34 -7.78 -9.65
CA GLY A 110 -10.75 -7.49 -8.26
C GLY A 110 -9.81 -8.06 -7.20
N GLY A 111 -8.69 -8.67 -7.60
CA GLY A 111 -7.64 -9.15 -6.72
C GLY A 111 -6.73 -8.03 -6.20
N VAL A 112 -5.53 -8.41 -5.76
CA VAL A 112 -4.56 -7.51 -5.12
C VAL A 112 -3.65 -6.86 -6.17
N ASN A 113 -3.36 -5.57 -6.04
CA ASN A 113 -2.50 -4.83 -6.95
C ASN A 113 -1.02 -4.95 -6.54
N ILE A 114 -0.45 -6.15 -6.67
CA ILE A 114 0.96 -6.40 -6.35
C ILE A 114 1.84 -5.80 -7.46
N LYS A 115 2.79 -4.93 -7.08
CA LYS A 115 3.71 -4.25 -8.00
C LYS A 115 5.15 -4.76 -7.90
N TYR A 116 5.57 -5.12 -6.69
CA TYR A 116 6.96 -5.47 -6.40
C TYR A 116 7.02 -6.66 -5.44
N VAL A 117 8.04 -7.48 -5.62
CA VAL A 117 8.48 -8.49 -4.65
C VAL A 117 9.88 -8.07 -4.21
N LEU A 118 10.16 -8.08 -2.91
CA LEU A 118 11.49 -7.77 -2.39
C LEU A 118 11.97 -8.79 -1.36
N GLN A 119 13.29 -8.87 -1.24
CA GLN A 119 13.96 -9.42 -0.08
C GLN A 119 14.10 -8.34 1.01
N LEU A 120 13.87 -8.72 2.26
CA LEU A 120 13.93 -7.82 3.42
C LEU A 120 15.14 -8.13 4.31
N PHE A 121 16.25 -7.41 4.10
CA PHE A 121 17.34 -7.42 5.08
C PHE A 121 16.88 -6.75 6.38
N HIS A 122 16.48 -7.55 7.37
CA HIS A 122 16.56 -7.12 8.76
C HIS A 122 18.00 -7.36 9.18
N GLY A 123 18.71 -6.29 9.56
CA GLY A 123 19.98 -6.44 10.26
C GLY A 123 19.70 -7.15 11.57
N ASN A 124 20.29 -8.33 11.74
CA ASN A 124 20.36 -9.00 13.04
C ASN A 124 21.24 -8.19 14.00
#